data_AF-A0A8T4ZA63-F1
#
_entry.id   AF-A0A8T4ZA63-F1
#
_cell.length_a   1.000
_cell.length_b   1.000
_cell.length_c   1.000
_cell.angle_alpha   90.00
_cell.angle_beta   90.00
_cell.angle_gamma   90.00
#
_symmetry.space_group_name_H-M   'P 1'
#
loop_
_entity.id
_entity.type
_entity.pdbx_description
1 polymer ?
#
loop_
_entity_poly.entity_id
_entity_poly.type
_entity_poly.pdbx_seq_one_letter_code
_entity_poly.pdbx_strand_id
1 'polypeptide(L)'
;MMEDCYRRLSPHDVEIVDVMLFETSSGMEAYSIKEQGLVGVEFTGLESGFVATHEAWTGIPKILISMDRLHCLEPLVREATVRHEVAHSILHGSPEYYIFPIPTSLSEAESKHGLPRRYVNNILYLISIGVKDYEVTSLLLDNGFVEDQVAYSKHLIKTSQEDLQAWSLSKGDPVKGLITVLGRFKDLACTVAVSKYQGFKRVEDINMLGELRYLPEVTLKGLAEVSWALTGMSHLDTFSKVELTADLTVRRLIGQVLQS
;
A
#
# COMPACT_ATOMS: atom_id res chain seq x y z
N MET A 1 -21.24 -10.89 -2.76
CA MET A 1 -20.16 -10.43 -1.85
C MET A 1 -19.87 -8.94 -2.03
N MET A 2 -19.50 -8.46 -3.22
CA MET A 2 -19.24 -7.02 -3.45
C MET A 2 -20.45 -6.14 -3.12
N GLU A 3 -21.65 -6.48 -3.61
CA GLU A 3 -22.90 -5.75 -3.30
C GLU A 3 -23.17 -5.65 -1.80
N ASP A 4 -22.91 -6.72 -1.05
CA ASP A 4 -23.05 -6.72 0.42
C ASP A 4 -22.04 -5.77 1.07
N CYS A 5 -20.81 -5.71 0.54
CA CYS A 5 -19.78 -4.79 0.99
C CYS A 5 -20.21 -3.33 0.77
N TYR A 6 -20.59 -2.94 -0.44
CA TYR A 6 -21.09 -1.58 -0.75
C TYR A 6 -22.27 -1.19 0.15
N ARG A 7 -23.24 -2.09 0.31
CA ARG A 7 -24.41 -1.86 1.19
C ARG A 7 -24.01 -1.63 2.64
N ARG A 8 -23.02 -2.36 3.16
CA ARG A 8 -22.52 -2.20 4.54
C ARG A 8 -21.64 -0.96 4.72
N LEU A 9 -20.96 -0.52 3.68
CA LEU A 9 -20.11 0.68 3.66
C LEU A 9 -20.88 1.95 3.26
N SER A 10 -22.22 1.88 3.19
CA SER A 10 -23.07 3.04 2.91
C SER A 10 -23.10 4.02 4.09
N PRO A 11 -23.25 5.34 3.85
CA PRO A 11 -23.41 5.98 2.54
C PRO A 11 -22.08 6.15 1.79
N HIS A 12 -22.14 6.11 0.46
CA HIS A 12 -21.04 6.42 -0.45
C HIS A 12 -21.57 6.96 -1.78
N ASP A 13 -20.73 7.63 -2.55
CA ASP A 13 -21.10 8.25 -3.84
C ASP A 13 -20.76 7.39 -5.07
N VAL A 14 -20.30 6.15 -4.86
CA VAL A 14 -20.01 5.21 -5.96
C VAL A 14 -21.31 4.75 -6.64
N GLU A 15 -21.53 5.23 -7.86
CA GLU A 15 -22.67 4.82 -8.71
C GLU A 15 -22.34 3.60 -9.59
N ILE A 16 -21.11 3.53 -10.09
CA ILE A 16 -20.64 2.49 -11.01
C ILE A 16 -19.20 2.10 -10.70
N VAL A 17 -18.91 0.81 -10.82
CA VAL A 17 -17.57 0.23 -10.75
C VAL A 17 -17.44 -0.81 -11.85
N ASP A 18 -16.35 -0.79 -12.61
CA ASP A 18 -16.05 -1.87 -13.55
C ASP A 18 -15.29 -2.99 -12.81
N VAL A 19 -15.73 -4.24 -12.99
CA VAL A 19 -15.04 -5.40 -12.41
C VAL A 19 -14.51 -6.26 -13.53
N MET A 20 -13.19 -6.38 -13.59
CA MET A 20 -12.48 -7.12 -14.63
C MET A 20 -11.84 -8.38 -14.05
N LEU A 21 -12.32 -9.54 -14.50
CA LEU A 21 -11.78 -10.83 -14.10
C LEU A 21 -10.83 -11.34 -15.17
N PHE A 22 -9.58 -11.58 -14.77
CA PHE A 22 -8.54 -12.12 -15.63
C PHE A 22 -8.27 -13.57 -15.23
N GLU A 23 -8.29 -14.49 -16.20
CA GLU A 23 -7.95 -15.89 -15.94
C GLU A 23 -6.53 -16.07 -15.41
N THR A 24 -5.61 -15.23 -15.88
CA THR A 24 -4.19 -15.26 -15.51
C THR A 24 -3.70 -13.90 -15.04
N SER A 25 -2.82 -13.94 -14.04
CA SER A 25 -2.09 -12.79 -13.53
C SER A 25 -1.32 -12.04 -14.61
N SER A 26 -0.68 -12.78 -15.53
CA SER A 26 0.03 -12.17 -16.66
C SER A 26 -0.90 -11.38 -17.58
N GLY A 27 -2.14 -11.83 -17.77
CA GLY A 27 -3.16 -11.09 -18.53
C GLY A 27 -3.56 -9.79 -17.85
N MET A 28 -3.75 -9.82 -16.52
CA MET A 28 -4.05 -8.63 -15.72
C MET A 28 -2.90 -7.61 -15.75
N GLU A 29 -1.65 -8.08 -15.63
CA GLU A 29 -0.46 -7.22 -15.68
C GLU A 29 -0.27 -6.58 -17.05
N ALA A 30 -0.45 -7.35 -18.13
CA ALA A 30 -0.37 -6.84 -19.50
C ALA A 30 -1.44 -5.77 -19.78
N TYR A 31 -2.67 -5.98 -19.27
CA TYR A 31 -3.73 -4.98 -19.34
C TYR A 31 -3.35 -3.71 -18.57
N SER A 32 -2.90 -3.85 -17.32
CA SER A 32 -2.53 -2.71 -16.46
C SER A 32 -1.41 -1.87 -17.07
N ILE A 33 -0.36 -2.50 -17.60
CA ILE A 33 0.75 -1.80 -18.28
C ILE A 33 0.25 -1.02 -19.49
N LYS A 34 -0.65 -1.61 -20.27
CA LYS A 34 -1.24 -0.94 -21.43
C LYS A 34 -2.05 0.29 -21.01
N GLU A 35 -2.91 0.15 -20.01
CA GLU A 35 -3.73 1.26 -19.51
C GLU A 35 -2.86 2.39 -18.92
N GLN A 36 -1.86 2.06 -18.10
CA GLN A 36 -0.89 3.02 -17.56
C GLN A 36 -0.19 3.80 -18.69
N GLY A 37 0.20 3.10 -19.77
CA GLY A 37 0.81 3.73 -20.95
C GLY A 37 -0.13 4.69 -21.69
N LEU A 38 -1.45 4.46 -21.69
CA LEU A 38 -2.42 5.35 -22.32
C LEU A 38 -2.62 6.65 -21.53
N VAL A 39 -2.47 6.60 -20.21
CA VAL A 39 -2.64 7.77 -19.31
C VAL A 39 -1.32 8.42 -18.88
N GLY A 40 -0.18 7.91 -19.35
CA GLY A 40 1.15 8.46 -19.06
C GLY A 40 1.64 8.20 -17.62
N VAL A 41 1.15 7.12 -17.00
CA VAL A 41 1.55 6.72 -15.64
C VAL A 41 2.81 5.84 -15.72
N GLU A 42 3.91 6.26 -15.08
CA GLU A 42 5.21 5.59 -15.14
C GLU A 42 5.57 4.81 -13.84
N PHE A 43 4.65 4.01 -13.28
CA PHE A 43 4.92 3.20 -12.07
C PHE A 43 5.19 1.71 -12.37
N THR A 44 5.96 1.45 -13.43
CA THR A 44 6.13 0.09 -13.96
C THR A 44 6.72 -0.88 -12.94
N GLY A 45 5.99 -1.96 -12.65
CA GLY A 45 6.47 -3.12 -11.88
C GLY A 45 6.26 -3.09 -10.36
N LEU A 46 5.84 -1.96 -9.76
CA LEU A 46 5.60 -1.89 -8.30
C LEU A 46 4.32 -2.61 -7.86
N GLU A 47 3.40 -2.84 -8.80
CA GLU A 47 2.14 -3.57 -8.58
C GLU A 47 2.20 -5.03 -9.07
N SER A 48 3.36 -5.45 -9.59
CA SER A 48 3.53 -6.83 -10.03
C SER A 48 3.36 -7.77 -8.85
N GLY A 49 2.67 -8.89 -9.07
CA GLY A 49 2.36 -9.86 -8.01
C GLY A 49 1.04 -9.62 -7.28
N PHE A 50 0.34 -8.50 -7.49
CA PHE A 50 -0.91 -8.24 -6.78
C PHE A 50 -2.01 -9.22 -7.23
N VAL A 51 -2.88 -9.60 -6.31
CA VAL A 51 -4.00 -10.53 -6.57
C VAL A 51 -5.19 -9.79 -7.17
N ALA A 52 -5.46 -8.60 -6.64
CA ALA A 52 -6.44 -7.66 -7.16
C ALA A 52 -5.87 -6.25 -7.03
N THR A 53 -6.35 -5.33 -7.87
CA THR A 53 -5.95 -3.92 -7.85
C THR A 53 -7.16 -3.03 -8.13
N HIS A 54 -7.12 -1.82 -7.57
CA HIS A 54 -8.06 -0.76 -7.85
C HIS A 54 -7.37 0.38 -8.62
N GLU A 55 -7.98 0.80 -9.73
CA GLU A 55 -7.59 2.00 -10.48
C GLU A 55 -8.78 2.90 -10.75
N ALA A 56 -8.56 4.21 -10.87
CA ALA A 56 -9.60 5.16 -11.23
C ALA A 56 -9.08 6.26 -12.17
N TRP A 57 -8.07 5.96 -12.98
CA TRP A 57 -7.36 6.98 -13.81
C TRP A 57 -8.28 7.65 -14.83
N THR A 58 -9.34 6.95 -15.25
CA THR A 58 -10.28 7.39 -16.29
C THR A 58 -11.57 7.98 -15.74
N GLY A 59 -11.69 8.12 -14.41
CA GLY A 59 -12.87 8.69 -13.73
C GLY A 59 -13.95 7.68 -13.36
N ILE A 60 -13.91 6.45 -13.89
CA ILE A 60 -14.71 5.32 -13.42
C ILE A 60 -13.77 4.38 -12.64
N PRO A 61 -14.05 4.06 -11.38
CA PRO A 61 -13.23 3.10 -10.63
C PRO A 61 -13.35 1.71 -11.25
N LYS A 62 -12.22 1.03 -11.38
CA LYS A 62 -12.13 -0.34 -11.86
C LYS A 62 -11.43 -1.21 -10.83
N ILE A 63 -11.95 -2.42 -10.65
CA ILE A 63 -11.36 -3.47 -9.83
C ILE A 63 -10.90 -4.59 -10.76
N LEU A 64 -9.59 -4.80 -10.82
CA LEU A 64 -8.96 -5.83 -11.61
C LEU A 64 -8.64 -7.02 -10.70
N ILE A 65 -8.97 -8.23 -11.13
CA ILE A 65 -8.80 -9.44 -10.31
C ILE A 65 -8.14 -10.54 -11.14
N SER A 66 -7.04 -11.08 -10.62
CA SER A 66 -6.33 -12.24 -11.17
C SER A 66 -6.87 -13.52 -10.54
N MET A 67 -7.63 -14.30 -11.31
CA MET A 67 -8.35 -15.48 -10.81
C MET A 67 -7.40 -16.62 -10.41
N ASP A 68 -6.31 -16.83 -11.15
CA ASP A 68 -5.25 -17.79 -10.80
C ASP A 68 -4.61 -17.48 -9.44
N ARG A 69 -4.28 -16.21 -9.15
CA ARG A 69 -3.75 -15.81 -7.84
C ARG A 69 -4.82 -15.87 -6.75
N LEU A 70 -6.03 -15.39 -7.06
CA LEU A 70 -7.14 -15.35 -6.11
C LEU A 70 -7.54 -16.77 -5.64
N HIS A 71 -7.47 -17.76 -6.53
CA HIS A 71 -7.74 -19.16 -6.20
C HIS A 71 -6.68 -19.80 -5.30
N CYS A 72 -5.45 -19.31 -5.31
CA CYS A 72 -4.37 -19.76 -4.42
C CYS A 72 -4.51 -19.23 -2.99
N LEU A 73 -5.40 -18.26 -2.75
CA LEU A 73 -5.67 -17.72 -1.42
C LEU A 73 -6.64 -18.59 -0.63
N GLU A 74 -6.41 -18.65 0.68
CA GLU A 74 -7.38 -19.16 1.66
C GLU A 74 -8.72 -18.41 1.52
N PRO A 75 -9.87 -19.08 1.70
CA PRO A 75 -11.19 -18.48 1.43
C PRO A 75 -11.42 -17.14 2.12
N LEU A 76 -11.01 -17.01 3.39
CA LEU A 76 -11.20 -15.78 4.15
C LEU A 76 -10.35 -14.61 3.60
N VAL A 77 -9.10 -14.88 3.21
CA VAL A 77 -8.21 -13.87 2.60
C VAL A 77 -8.70 -13.48 1.22
N ARG A 78 -9.29 -14.43 0.49
CA ARG A 78 -9.93 -14.17 -0.81
C ARG A 78 -11.04 -13.14 -0.70
N GLU A 79 -11.96 -13.35 0.24
CA GLU A 79 -13.05 -12.40 0.46
C GLU A 79 -12.52 -11.03 0.91
N ALA A 80 -11.56 -11.03 1.83
CA ALA A 80 -10.95 -9.81 2.34
C ALA A 80 -10.28 -8.99 1.23
N THR A 81 -9.57 -9.66 0.31
CA THR A 81 -8.90 -9.03 -0.84
C THR A 81 -9.91 -8.29 -1.71
N VAL A 82 -11.03 -8.93 -2.04
CA VAL A 82 -12.05 -8.28 -2.87
C VAL A 82 -12.76 -7.15 -2.13
N ARG A 83 -13.03 -7.30 -0.82
CA ARG A 83 -13.62 -6.22 0.00
C ARG A 83 -12.67 -5.03 0.15
N HIS A 84 -11.37 -5.27 0.21
CA HIS A 84 -10.32 -4.24 0.23
C HIS A 84 -10.40 -3.38 -1.03
N GLU A 85 -10.47 -3.99 -2.21
CA GLU A 85 -10.63 -3.24 -3.47
C GLU A 85 -11.98 -2.51 -3.60
N VAL A 86 -13.07 -3.08 -3.06
CA VAL A 86 -14.36 -2.38 -2.98
C VAL A 86 -14.23 -1.12 -2.11
N ALA A 87 -13.60 -1.21 -0.95
CA ALA A 87 -13.39 -0.05 -0.10
C ALA A 87 -12.43 0.98 -0.73
N HIS A 88 -11.44 0.54 -1.54
CA HIS A 88 -10.67 1.47 -2.37
C HIS A 88 -11.54 2.25 -3.35
N SER A 89 -12.49 1.61 -4.03
CA SER A 89 -13.39 2.34 -4.94
C SER A 89 -14.27 3.37 -4.24
N ILE A 90 -14.57 3.17 -2.96
CA ILE A 90 -15.36 4.11 -2.15
C ILE A 90 -14.51 5.29 -1.70
N LEU A 91 -13.33 5.04 -1.12
CA LEU A 91 -12.48 6.09 -0.57
C LEU A 91 -11.64 6.81 -1.62
N HIS A 92 -11.21 6.07 -2.64
CA HIS A 92 -10.16 6.46 -3.57
C HIS A 92 -10.57 6.26 -5.04
N GLY A 93 -11.88 6.19 -5.31
CA GLY A 93 -12.45 5.89 -6.63
C GLY A 93 -12.41 7.03 -7.65
N SER A 94 -11.65 8.08 -7.38
CA SER A 94 -11.54 9.26 -8.24
C SER A 94 -10.10 9.54 -8.66
N PRO A 95 -9.88 10.20 -9.82
CA PRO A 95 -8.54 10.43 -10.35
C PRO A 95 -7.62 11.25 -9.44
N GLU A 96 -8.15 12.13 -8.58
CA GLU A 96 -7.32 12.95 -7.69
C GLU A 96 -6.44 12.11 -6.76
N TYR A 97 -6.89 10.91 -6.33
CA TYR A 97 -6.11 9.99 -5.48
C TYR A 97 -4.99 9.25 -6.22
N TYR A 98 -4.66 9.69 -7.44
CA TYR A 98 -3.53 9.25 -8.26
C TYR A 98 -2.61 10.42 -8.63
N ILE A 99 -2.93 11.65 -8.21
CA ILE A 99 -2.17 12.86 -8.54
C ILE A 99 -1.70 13.53 -7.25
N PHE A 100 -0.58 13.05 -6.70
CA PHE A 100 0.03 13.63 -5.51
C PHE A 100 1.10 14.66 -5.88
N PRO A 101 1.03 15.90 -5.38
CA PRO A 101 2.16 16.82 -5.48
C PRO A 101 3.34 16.27 -4.69
N ILE A 102 4.56 16.52 -5.15
CA ILE A 102 5.75 16.05 -4.44
C ILE A 102 5.91 16.86 -3.15
N PRO A 103 5.90 16.20 -1.97
CA PRO A 103 6.12 16.87 -0.69
C PRO A 103 7.46 17.59 -0.66
N THR A 104 7.50 18.77 -0.01
CA THR A 104 8.73 19.58 0.10
C THR A 104 9.90 18.79 0.66
N SER A 105 9.67 17.98 1.69
CA SER A 105 10.69 17.12 2.31
C SER A 105 11.33 16.13 1.31
N LEU A 106 10.54 15.56 0.40
CA LEU A 106 11.05 14.68 -0.66
C LEU A 106 11.79 15.46 -1.74
N SER A 107 11.34 16.66 -2.10
CA SER A 107 12.05 17.53 -3.05
C SER A 107 13.40 18.02 -2.50
N GLU A 108 13.49 18.27 -1.20
CA GLU A 108 14.74 18.61 -0.52
C GLU A 108 15.67 17.41 -0.46
N ALA A 109 15.14 16.22 -0.15
CA ALA A 109 15.91 14.98 -0.17
C ALA A 109 16.44 14.65 -1.57
N GLU A 110 15.64 14.91 -2.62
CA GLU A 110 16.05 14.79 -4.03
C GLU A 110 17.32 15.59 -4.30
N SER A 111 17.29 16.88 -3.95
CA SER A 111 18.39 17.81 -4.19
C SER A 111 19.61 17.48 -3.33
N LYS A 112 19.39 17.16 -2.04
CA LYS A 112 20.46 16.90 -1.07
C LYS A 112 21.23 15.62 -1.35
N HIS A 113 20.54 14.57 -1.79
CA HIS A 113 21.12 13.25 -2.00
C HIS A 113 21.33 12.90 -3.48
N GLY A 114 21.01 13.81 -4.40
CA GLY A 114 21.13 13.58 -5.84
C GLY A 114 20.26 12.43 -6.33
N LEU A 115 19.07 12.24 -5.73
CA LEU A 115 18.17 11.15 -6.12
C LEU A 115 17.57 11.45 -7.50
N PRO A 116 17.62 10.50 -8.45
CA PRO A 116 16.91 10.68 -9.70
C PRO A 116 15.40 10.83 -9.46
N ARG A 117 14.75 11.77 -10.16
CA ARG A 117 13.31 12.09 -10.03
C ARG A 117 12.40 10.86 -10.02
N ARG A 118 12.70 9.86 -10.86
CA ARG A 118 11.97 8.58 -10.90
C ARG A 118 11.89 7.87 -9.55
N TYR A 119 12.94 7.95 -8.73
CA TYR A 119 12.95 7.31 -7.41
C TYR A 119 12.12 8.11 -6.41
N VAL A 120 12.14 9.43 -6.49
CA VAL A 120 11.26 10.29 -5.68
C VAL A 120 9.79 9.97 -5.97
N ASN A 121 9.45 9.82 -7.26
CA ASN A 121 8.12 9.40 -7.68
C ASN A 121 7.76 8.01 -7.13
N ASN A 122 8.67 7.03 -7.23
CA ASN A 122 8.43 5.68 -6.68
C ASN A 122 8.27 5.69 -5.14
N ILE A 123 9.04 6.51 -4.42
CA ILE A 123 8.91 6.67 -2.97
C ILE A 123 7.52 7.25 -2.64
N LEU A 124 7.15 8.35 -3.31
CA LEU A 124 5.84 8.98 -3.12
C LEU A 124 4.71 8.02 -3.45
N TYR A 125 4.85 7.24 -4.51
CA TYR A 125 3.89 6.21 -4.91
C TYR A 125 3.69 5.16 -3.83
N LEU A 126 4.77 4.56 -3.32
CA LEU A 126 4.72 3.55 -2.26
C LEU A 126 4.14 4.10 -0.95
N ILE A 127 4.46 5.36 -0.61
CA ILE A 127 3.85 6.05 0.54
C ILE A 127 2.34 6.21 0.30
N SER A 128 1.93 6.66 -0.87
CA SER A 128 0.51 6.87 -1.20
C SER A 128 -0.29 5.58 -1.11
N ILE A 129 0.24 4.46 -1.62
CA ILE A 129 -0.40 3.14 -1.51
C ILE A 129 -0.55 2.77 -0.03
N GLY A 130 0.52 2.82 0.77
CA GLY A 130 0.42 2.40 2.16
C GLY A 130 -0.52 3.27 3.00
N VAL A 131 -0.59 4.58 2.73
CA VAL A 131 -1.59 5.45 3.38
C VAL A 131 -3.01 5.04 2.98
N LYS A 132 -3.27 4.83 1.68
CA LYS A 132 -4.58 4.42 1.16
C LYS A 132 -5.00 3.06 1.73
N ASP A 133 -4.06 2.11 1.80
CA ASP A 133 -4.30 0.78 2.36
C ASP A 133 -4.65 0.84 3.85
N TYR A 134 -3.96 1.70 4.63
CA TYR A 134 -4.32 1.95 6.02
C TYR A 134 -5.75 2.50 6.16
N GLU A 135 -6.13 3.47 5.32
CA GLU A 135 -7.46 4.08 5.35
C GLU A 135 -8.55 3.06 4.99
N VAL A 136 -8.31 2.25 3.95
CA VAL A 136 -9.22 1.19 3.51
C VAL A 136 -9.40 0.12 4.59
N THR A 137 -8.30 -0.38 5.16
CA THR A 137 -8.38 -1.37 6.24
C THR A 137 -9.10 -0.78 7.44
N SER A 138 -8.85 0.48 7.81
CA SER A 138 -9.55 1.15 8.92
C SER A 138 -11.05 1.24 8.66
N LEU A 139 -11.47 1.66 7.46
CA LEU A 139 -12.88 1.74 7.07
C LEU A 139 -13.57 0.37 7.19
N LEU A 140 -12.92 -0.68 6.69
CA LEU A 140 -13.48 -2.04 6.73
C LEU A 140 -13.63 -2.55 8.16
N LEU A 141 -12.62 -2.32 9.01
CA LEU A 141 -12.66 -2.67 10.43
C LEU A 141 -13.80 -1.95 11.16
N ASP A 142 -13.93 -0.64 10.95
CA ASP A 142 -14.97 0.19 11.56
C ASP A 142 -16.40 -0.23 11.14
N ASN A 143 -16.53 -0.90 10.00
CA ASN A 143 -17.79 -1.45 9.48
C ASN A 143 -17.96 -2.96 9.73
N GLY A 144 -17.15 -3.52 10.64
CA GLY A 144 -17.32 -4.88 11.16
C GLY A 144 -16.76 -5.99 10.25
N PHE A 145 -15.91 -5.67 9.28
CA PHE A 145 -15.10 -6.63 8.54
C PHE A 145 -13.82 -6.91 9.33
N VAL A 146 -13.95 -7.51 10.52
CA VAL A 146 -12.80 -7.66 11.44
C VAL A 146 -12.00 -8.92 11.13
N GLU A 147 -12.67 -10.07 11.08
CA GLU A 147 -12.01 -11.37 10.98
C GLU A 147 -11.21 -11.52 9.67
N ASP A 148 -11.81 -11.08 8.56
CA ASP A 148 -11.24 -11.17 7.23
C ASP A 148 -10.10 -10.18 7.03
N GLN A 149 -10.22 -8.95 7.54
CA GLN A 149 -9.14 -7.96 7.48
C GLN A 149 -7.95 -8.31 8.37
N VAL A 150 -8.17 -8.96 9.53
CA VAL A 150 -7.08 -9.54 10.33
C VAL A 150 -6.38 -10.67 9.55
N ALA A 151 -7.13 -11.53 8.85
CA ALA A 151 -6.56 -12.59 8.04
C ALA A 151 -5.78 -12.02 6.84
N TYR A 152 -6.30 -10.97 6.21
CA TYR A 152 -5.66 -10.26 5.11
C TYR A 152 -4.36 -9.58 5.53
N SER A 153 -4.35 -8.82 6.63
CA SER A 153 -3.14 -8.16 7.11
C SER A 153 -2.03 -9.17 7.45
N LYS A 154 -2.40 -10.30 8.07
CA LYS A 154 -1.48 -11.42 8.34
C LYS A 154 -0.93 -12.05 7.07
N HIS A 155 -1.74 -12.14 6.02
CA HIS A 155 -1.32 -12.66 4.74
C HIS A 155 -0.32 -11.73 4.05
N LEU A 156 -0.60 -10.41 4.00
CA LEU A 156 0.25 -9.41 3.37
C LEU A 156 1.62 -9.27 4.05
N ILE A 157 1.64 -9.21 5.39
CA ILE A 157 2.87 -8.96 6.14
C ILE A 157 3.84 -10.14 6.12
N LYS A 158 3.35 -11.35 5.79
CA LYS A 158 4.15 -12.56 5.71
C LYS A 158 5.25 -12.41 4.66
N THR A 159 6.48 -12.71 5.05
CA THR A 159 7.64 -12.56 4.16
C THR A 159 7.66 -13.67 3.11
N SER A 160 7.70 -13.29 1.84
CA SER A 160 7.79 -14.19 0.70
C SER A 160 9.24 -14.41 0.25
N GLN A 161 9.45 -15.34 -0.69
CA GLN A 161 10.78 -15.51 -1.31
C GLN A 161 11.14 -14.33 -2.20
N GLU A 162 10.15 -13.73 -2.86
CA GLU A 162 10.31 -12.52 -3.66
C GLU A 162 10.77 -11.34 -2.78
N ASP A 163 10.23 -11.18 -1.58
CA ASP A 163 10.68 -10.14 -0.62
C ASP A 163 12.17 -10.30 -0.26
N LEU A 164 12.58 -11.54 0.06
CA LEU A 164 13.97 -11.86 0.42
C LEU A 164 14.91 -11.65 -0.77
N GLN A 165 14.47 -12.01 -1.97
CA GLN A 165 15.23 -11.80 -3.20
C GLN A 165 15.35 -10.32 -3.54
N ALA A 166 14.26 -9.55 -3.46
CA ALA A 166 14.27 -8.10 -3.67
C ALA A 166 15.22 -7.41 -2.69
N TRP A 167 15.21 -7.81 -1.42
CA TRP A 167 16.15 -7.31 -0.42
C TRP A 167 17.60 -7.70 -0.75
N SER A 168 17.85 -8.96 -1.09
CA SER A 168 19.18 -9.43 -1.45
C SER A 168 19.76 -8.69 -2.67
N LEU A 169 18.95 -8.48 -3.71
CA LEU A 169 19.33 -7.77 -4.94
C LEU A 169 19.54 -6.26 -4.72
N SER A 170 18.95 -5.70 -3.66
CA SER A 170 19.13 -4.29 -3.30
C SER A 170 20.47 -4.02 -2.57
N LYS A 171 21.17 -5.06 -2.10
CA LYS A 171 22.43 -4.90 -1.35
C LYS A 171 23.48 -4.18 -2.21
N GLY A 172 24.07 -3.13 -1.64
CA GLY A 172 25.05 -2.28 -2.32
C GLY A 172 24.44 -1.12 -3.10
N ASP A 173 23.11 -1.00 -3.15
CA ASP A 173 22.40 0.13 -3.75
C ASP A 173 21.39 0.69 -2.73
N PRO A 174 21.78 1.72 -1.95
CA PRO A 174 20.95 2.27 -0.87
C PRO A 174 19.56 2.74 -1.34
N VAL A 175 19.46 3.24 -2.58
CA VAL A 175 18.18 3.71 -3.14
C VAL A 175 17.26 2.53 -3.44
N LYS A 176 17.78 1.45 -4.03
CA LYS A 176 17.00 0.21 -4.18
C LYS A 176 16.62 -0.39 -2.83
N GLY A 177 17.53 -0.35 -1.85
CA GLY A 177 17.25 -0.82 -0.49
C GLY A 177 16.08 -0.08 0.13
N LEU A 178 16.04 1.24 -0.01
CA LEU A 178 14.92 2.08 0.44
C LEU A 178 13.60 1.73 -0.26
N ILE A 179 13.61 1.54 -1.59
CA ILE A 179 12.41 1.13 -2.34
C ILE A 179 11.89 -0.22 -1.86
N THR A 180 12.76 -1.20 -1.63
CA THR A 180 12.36 -2.51 -1.08
C THR A 180 11.75 -2.37 0.31
N VAL A 181 12.34 -1.54 1.19
CA VAL A 181 11.81 -1.29 2.53
C VAL A 181 10.44 -0.61 2.47
N LEU A 182 10.28 0.40 1.61
CA LEU A 182 9.00 1.07 1.41
C LEU A 182 7.98 0.19 0.69
N GLY A 183 8.41 -0.81 -0.08
CA GLY A 183 7.53 -1.85 -0.58
C GLY A 183 6.80 -2.59 0.55
N ARG A 184 7.47 -2.81 1.68
CA ARG A 184 6.89 -3.42 2.89
C ARG A 184 6.06 -2.45 3.74
N PHE A 185 6.09 -1.15 3.44
CA PHE A 185 5.29 -0.15 4.15
C PHE A 185 3.80 -0.42 4.00
N LYS A 186 3.33 -0.73 2.77
CA LYS A 186 1.91 -1.00 2.52
C LYS A 186 1.39 -2.18 3.34
N ASP A 187 2.18 -3.26 3.44
CA ASP A 187 1.78 -4.47 4.16
C ASP A 187 1.71 -4.21 5.67
N LEU A 188 2.66 -3.40 6.16
CA LEU A 188 2.68 -2.97 7.55
C LEU A 188 1.56 -1.96 7.87
N ALA A 189 1.16 -1.13 6.91
CA ALA A 189 0.09 -0.15 7.09
C ALA A 189 -1.26 -0.81 7.42
N CYS A 190 -1.65 -1.86 6.68
CA CYS A 190 -2.83 -2.69 7.01
C CYS A 190 -2.72 -3.31 8.41
N THR A 191 -1.52 -3.82 8.74
CA THR A 191 -1.24 -4.45 10.04
C THR A 191 -1.36 -3.45 11.20
N VAL A 192 -0.92 -2.21 10.99
CA VAL A 192 -1.05 -1.12 11.97
C VAL A 192 -2.51 -0.71 12.16
N ALA A 193 -3.32 -0.65 11.10
CA ALA A 193 -4.76 -0.39 11.21
C ALA A 193 -5.45 -1.45 12.09
N VAL A 194 -5.20 -2.74 11.80
CA VAL A 194 -5.68 -3.87 12.61
C VAL A 194 -5.23 -3.76 14.07
N SER A 195 -3.95 -3.47 14.30
CA SER A 195 -3.39 -3.41 15.65
C SER A 195 -4.01 -2.27 16.47
N LYS A 196 -4.18 -1.09 15.86
CA LYS A 196 -4.88 0.06 16.47
C LYS A 196 -6.32 -0.31 16.83
N TYR A 197 -7.04 -0.94 15.91
CA TYR A 197 -8.42 -1.37 16.14
C TYR A 197 -8.54 -2.38 17.29
N GLN A 198 -7.56 -3.29 17.41
CA GLN A 198 -7.46 -4.25 18.53
C GLN A 198 -7.02 -3.62 19.87
N GLY A 199 -6.78 -2.30 19.91
CA GLY A 199 -6.42 -1.56 21.12
C GLY A 199 -4.94 -1.56 21.46
N PHE A 200 -4.07 -1.95 20.53
CA PHE A 200 -2.62 -1.94 20.74
C PHE A 200 -2.15 -0.48 20.83
N LYS A 201 -1.23 -0.22 21.75
CA LYS A 201 -0.80 1.16 22.05
C LYS A 201 0.52 1.52 21.38
N ARG A 202 1.31 0.52 21.01
CA ARG A 202 2.62 0.73 20.40
C ARG A 202 2.90 -0.29 19.30
N VAL A 203 3.85 0.07 18.44
CA VAL A 203 4.26 -0.78 17.32
C VAL A 203 5.02 -2.02 17.81
N GLU A 204 5.69 -1.95 18.96
CA GLU A 204 6.40 -3.08 19.55
C GLU A 204 5.46 -4.20 20.02
N ASP A 205 4.18 -3.90 20.23
CA ASP A 205 3.17 -4.88 20.60
C ASP A 205 2.79 -5.78 19.40
N ILE A 206 3.16 -5.38 18.17
CA ILE A 206 2.82 -6.09 16.93
C ILE A 206 3.74 -7.30 16.75
N ASN A 207 3.27 -8.48 17.16
CA ASN A 207 3.98 -9.76 16.95
C ASN A 207 4.35 -10.02 15.47
N MET A 208 3.57 -9.49 14.53
CA MET A 208 3.80 -9.65 13.08
C MET A 208 5.05 -8.93 12.55
N LEU A 209 5.67 -8.02 13.32
CA LEU A 209 6.97 -7.44 12.96
C LEU A 209 8.09 -8.49 12.85
N GLY A 210 7.88 -9.68 13.41
CA GLY A 210 8.77 -10.83 13.26
C GLY A 210 9.06 -11.19 11.81
N GLU A 211 8.09 -11.01 10.91
CA GLU A 211 8.23 -11.29 9.47
C GLU A 211 9.30 -10.39 8.83
N LEU A 212 9.45 -9.15 9.31
CA LEU A 212 10.35 -8.15 8.74
C LEU A 212 11.77 -8.18 9.33
N ARG A 213 12.11 -9.17 10.17
CA ARG A 213 13.41 -9.27 10.86
C ARG A 213 14.61 -9.53 9.94
N TYR A 214 14.39 -9.80 8.65
CA TYR A 214 15.46 -9.85 7.66
C TYR A 214 16.00 -8.45 7.30
N LEU A 215 15.28 -7.39 7.65
CA LEU A 215 15.72 -6.01 7.54
C LEU A 215 16.64 -5.63 8.73
N PRO A 216 17.58 -4.70 8.56
CA PRO A 216 18.38 -4.17 9.66
C PRO A 216 17.48 -3.55 10.75
N GLU A 217 17.84 -3.74 12.01
CA GLU A 217 17.03 -3.29 13.16
C GLU A 217 16.69 -1.80 13.11
N VAL A 218 17.67 -0.96 12.75
CA VAL A 218 17.50 0.49 12.60
C VAL A 218 16.47 0.82 11.51
N THR A 219 16.53 0.14 10.37
CA THR A 219 15.59 0.30 9.26
C THR A 219 14.19 -0.18 9.63
N LEU A 220 14.08 -1.33 10.27
CA LEU A 220 12.80 -1.87 10.76
C LEU A 220 12.15 -0.92 11.76
N LYS A 221 12.94 -0.36 12.68
CA LYS A 221 12.45 0.65 13.64
C LYS A 221 11.94 1.89 12.92
N GLY A 222 12.68 2.42 11.94
CA GLY A 222 12.24 3.56 11.14
C GLY A 222 10.92 3.28 10.40
N LEU A 223 10.79 2.11 9.78
CA LEU A 223 9.59 1.70 9.05
C LEU A 223 8.39 1.56 9.99
N ALA A 224 8.62 0.96 11.17
CA ALA A 224 7.62 0.80 12.21
C ALA A 224 7.14 2.16 12.76
N GLU A 225 8.05 3.10 13.02
CA GLU A 225 7.72 4.46 13.47
C GLU A 225 6.88 5.22 12.42
N VAL A 226 7.27 5.15 11.15
CA VAL A 226 6.52 5.77 10.04
C VAL A 226 5.12 5.17 9.93
N SER A 227 5.00 3.84 9.97
CA SER A 227 3.71 3.15 9.86
C SER A 227 2.81 3.44 11.05
N TRP A 228 3.36 3.40 12.27
CA TRP A 228 2.58 3.65 13.48
C TRP A 228 2.07 5.09 13.55
N ALA A 229 2.78 6.06 12.95
CA ALA A 229 2.35 7.45 12.93
C ALA A 229 0.98 7.65 12.27
N LEU A 230 0.59 6.80 11.31
CA LEU A 230 -0.74 6.81 10.67
C LEU A 230 -1.88 6.72 11.71
N THR A 231 -1.65 6.01 12.82
CA THR A 231 -2.64 5.87 13.90
C THR A 231 -3.04 7.21 14.52
N GLY A 232 -2.14 8.19 14.54
CA GLY A 232 -2.39 9.54 15.04
C GLY A 232 -2.99 10.50 14.00
N MET A 233 -3.10 10.08 12.74
CA MET A 233 -3.50 10.93 11.63
C MET A 233 -4.96 10.74 11.18
N SER A 234 -5.79 10.03 11.96
CA SER A 234 -7.17 9.68 11.56
C SER A 234 -8.09 10.86 11.29
N HIS A 235 -7.73 12.07 11.74
CA HIS A 235 -8.49 13.31 11.55
C HIS A 235 -8.09 14.09 10.28
N LEU A 236 -7.04 13.66 9.58
CA LEU A 236 -6.51 14.32 8.39
C LEU A 236 -7.11 13.71 7.12
N ASP A 237 -7.12 14.45 6.01
CA ASP A 237 -7.41 13.89 4.68
C ASP A 237 -6.23 13.06 4.14
N THR A 238 -6.46 12.28 3.08
CA THR A 238 -5.46 11.39 2.47
C THR A 238 -4.21 12.15 2.00
N PHE A 239 -4.35 13.34 1.41
CA PHE A 239 -3.21 14.12 0.91
C PHE A 239 -2.33 14.60 2.07
N SER A 240 -2.95 15.13 3.12
CA SER A 240 -2.27 15.51 4.36
C SER A 240 -1.55 14.33 5.02
N LYS A 241 -2.17 13.14 5.04
CA LYS A 241 -1.53 11.91 5.52
C LYS A 241 -0.30 11.54 4.69
N VAL A 242 -0.41 11.60 3.35
CA VAL A 242 0.71 11.31 2.44
C VAL A 242 1.86 12.29 2.66
N GLU A 243 1.58 13.59 2.78
CA GLU A 243 2.59 14.62 3.02
C GLU A 243 3.34 14.38 4.34
N LEU A 244 2.63 14.17 5.45
CA LEU A 244 3.26 13.92 6.76
C LEU A 244 4.02 12.59 6.79
N THR A 245 3.50 11.55 6.13
CA THR A 245 4.16 10.25 6.04
C THR A 245 5.44 10.35 5.20
N ALA A 246 5.44 11.16 4.14
CA ALA A 246 6.63 11.44 3.35
C ALA A 246 7.70 12.16 4.15
N ASP A 247 7.32 13.18 4.93
CA ASP A 247 8.25 13.88 5.82
C ASP A 247 8.85 12.94 6.88
N LEU A 248 8.04 12.09 7.51
CA LEU A 248 8.53 11.06 8.43
C LEU A 248 9.45 10.06 7.74
N THR A 249 9.11 9.63 6.52
CA THR A 249 9.95 8.73 5.71
C THR A 249 11.32 9.34 5.44
N VAL A 250 11.38 10.62 5.05
CA VAL A 250 12.64 11.34 4.84
C VAL A 250 13.48 11.35 6.12
N ARG A 251 12.86 11.71 7.26
CA ARG A 251 13.54 11.83 8.56
C ARG A 251 13.99 10.49 9.14
N ARG A 252 13.20 9.42 8.97
CA ARG A 252 13.39 8.13 9.65
C ARG A 252 13.99 7.04 8.80
N LEU A 253 13.86 7.12 7.47
CA LEU A 253 14.36 6.09 6.56
C LEU A 253 15.43 6.65 5.62
N ILE A 254 15.12 7.69 4.86
CA ILE A 254 16.03 8.21 3.83
C ILE A 254 17.33 8.73 4.46
N GLY A 255 17.20 9.55 5.51
CA GLY A 255 18.36 10.07 6.23
C GLY A 255 19.24 8.98 6.84
N GLN A 256 18.68 7.81 7.17
CA GLN A 256 19.45 6.71 7.78
C GLN A 256 20.10 5.81 6.72
N VAL A 257 19.40 5.54 5.62
CA VAL A 257 19.84 4.64 4.54
C VAL A 257 20.84 5.33 3.61
N LEU A 258 20.75 6.65 3.40
CA LEU A 258 21.61 7.38 2.47
C LEU A 258 22.78 8.14 3.13
N GLN A 259 22.94 8.03 4.46
CA GLN A 259 24.08 8.62 5.20
C GLN A 259 25.10 7.57 5.69
N SER A 260 24.85 6.29 5.42
CA SER A 260 25.80 5.17 5.63
C SER A 260 26.66 4.93 4.39
#